data_AF-A0A0T2KRK0-F1
#
_entry.id   AF-A0A0T2KRK0-F1
#
_cell.length_a   1.000
_cell.length_b   1.000
_cell.length_c   1.000
_cell.angle_alpha   90.00
_cell.angle_beta   90.00
_cell.angle_gamma   90.00
#
_symmetry.space_group_name_H-M   'P 1'
#
loop_
_entity.id
_entity.type
_entity.pdbx_description
1 polymer ?
#
loop_
_entity_poly.entity_id
_entity_poly.type
_entity_poly.pdbx_seq_one_letter_code
_entity_poly.pdbx_strand_id
1 'polypeptide(L)'
;MSSPNADETGPGEEPRDSARTDRVVVRITVTRSGGFAGLRRTWAAEADTAGAPQWIALLEECPWDAADPTRPLPPYGADRFVWRVDARCGEDARAAALADPEVQGPWRELIDAVRDATTPPTTPR
;
A
#
# COMPACT_ATOMS: atom_id res chain seq x y z
N MET A 1 -13.23 46.03 31.86
CA MET A 1 -13.29 45.02 30.78
C MET A 1 -12.12 45.31 29.84
N SER A 2 -10.95 44.75 30.13
CA SER A 2 -9.80 44.76 29.20
C SER A 2 -9.46 43.30 28.93
N SER A 3 -9.80 42.83 27.75
CA SER A 3 -9.35 41.52 27.28
C SER A 3 -7.85 41.59 26.96
N PRO A 4 -7.05 40.59 27.34
CA PRO A 4 -5.71 40.41 26.84
C PRO A 4 -5.75 39.68 25.49
N ASN A 5 -4.84 40.02 24.58
CA ASN A 5 -4.42 39.11 23.51
C ASN A 5 -2.96 39.42 23.19
N ALA A 6 -2.09 38.55 23.70
CA ALA A 6 -0.70 38.46 23.29
C ALA A 6 -0.48 37.00 22.90
N ASP A 7 -0.26 36.82 21.60
CA ASP A 7 0.67 35.88 20.99
C ASP A 7 1.28 34.82 21.92
N GLU A 8 0.87 33.56 21.75
CA GLU A 8 1.86 32.50 21.62
C GLU A 8 1.49 31.65 20.41
N THR A 9 2.12 32.05 19.32
CA THR A 9 2.34 31.26 18.11
C THR A 9 2.91 29.89 18.46
N GLY A 10 2.22 28.85 18.01
CA GLY A 10 2.77 27.52 17.89
C GLY A 10 1.88 26.57 17.08
N PRO A 11 1.57 26.84 15.80
CA PRO A 11 1.18 25.74 14.94
C PRO A 11 2.45 24.93 14.66
N GLY A 12 2.63 23.85 15.43
CA GLY A 12 3.36 22.68 14.93
C GLY A 12 2.54 22.02 13.82
N GLU A 13 2.26 22.79 12.77
CA GLU A 13 1.73 22.30 11.52
C GLU A 13 2.83 21.43 10.92
N GLU A 14 2.68 20.12 11.06
CA GLU A 14 3.30 19.15 10.19
C GLU A 14 2.35 18.84 9.01
N PRO A 15 2.21 19.69 7.97
CA PRO A 15 1.70 19.25 6.68
C PRO A 15 2.90 18.88 5.81
N ARG A 16 3.72 17.92 6.23
CA ARG A 16 4.81 17.39 5.38
C ARG A 16 4.40 16.18 4.54
N ASP A 17 3.22 15.63 4.79
CA ASP A 17 2.73 14.42 4.11
C ASP A 17 1.61 14.72 3.10
N SER A 18 0.69 15.65 3.43
CA SER A 18 -0.53 15.89 2.64
C SER A 18 -0.28 16.48 1.24
N ALA A 19 0.78 17.28 1.06
CA ALA A 19 1.12 17.87 -0.25
C ALA A 19 1.84 16.88 -1.20
N ARG A 20 2.33 15.75 -0.69
CA ARG A 20 2.94 14.69 -1.52
C ARG A 20 1.85 13.90 -2.26
N THR A 21 0.71 13.66 -1.61
CA THR A 21 -0.41 12.88 -2.15
C THR A 21 -1.09 13.53 -3.36
N ASP A 22 -1.05 14.85 -3.50
CA ASP A 22 -1.69 15.58 -4.62
C ASP A 22 -1.12 15.24 -6.00
N ARG A 23 0.13 14.77 -6.07
CA ARG A 23 0.75 14.30 -7.32
C ARG A 23 0.80 12.79 -7.48
N VAL A 24 0.29 12.04 -6.51
CA VAL A 24 0.27 10.58 -6.57
C VAL A 24 -0.78 10.15 -7.57
N VAL A 25 -0.34 9.69 -8.73
CA VAL A 25 -1.22 9.16 -9.78
C VAL A 25 -1.46 7.66 -9.63
N VAL A 26 -0.52 6.95 -8.99
CA VAL A 26 -0.62 5.51 -8.71
C VAL A 26 -0.35 5.25 -7.23
N ARG A 27 -1.26 4.53 -6.59
CA ARG A 27 -1.13 4.06 -5.20
C ARG A 27 -1.43 2.57 -5.13
N ILE A 28 -0.51 1.81 -4.56
CA ILE A 28 -0.65 0.36 -4.39
C ILE A 28 -0.50 0.03 -2.91
N THR A 29 -1.50 -0.62 -2.34
CA THR A 29 -1.54 -1.04 -0.94
C THR A 29 -1.58 -2.56 -0.87
N VAL A 30 -0.58 -3.15 -0.23
CA VAL A 30 -0.48 -4.59 0.03
C VAL A 30 -0.70 -4.84 1.51
N THR A 31 -1.71 -5.62 1.84
CA THR A 31 -2.02 -6.03 3.20
C THR A 31 -1.86 -7.53 3.35
N ARG A 32 -0.89 -7.96 4.17
CA ARG A 32 -0.76 -9.35 4.58
C ARG A 32 -1.42 -9.55 5.94
N SER A 33 -2.39 -10.44 5.99
CA SER A 33 -3.12 -10.82 7.19
C SER A 33 -2.95 -12.32 7.43
N GLY A 34 -2.43 -12.72 8.58
CA GLY A 34 -2.35 -14.15 8.92
C GLY A 34 -1.40 -14.45 10.09
N GLY A 35 -1.51 -15.67 10.60
CA GLY A 35 -0.74 -16.18 11.73
C GLY A 35 -1.51 -16.19 13.05
N PHE A 36 -1.11 -17.11 13.94
CA PHE A 36 -1.70 -17.42 15.25
C PHE A 36 -1.81 -16.23 16.23
N ALA A 37 -1.21 -15.08 15.89
CA ALA A 37 -1.16 -13.87 16.71
C ALA A 37 -1.93 -12.67 16.12
N GLY A 38 -2.62 -12.83 14.98
CA GLY A 38 -3.44 -11.74 14.39
C GLY A 38 -2.63 -10.55 13.85
N LEU A 39 -1.34 -10.73 13.59
CA LEU A 39 -0.47 -9.67 13.09
C LEU A 39 -0.81 -9.33 11.62
N ARG A 40 -1.41 -8.15 11.42
CA ARG A 40 -1.62 -7.54 10.10
C ARG A 40 -0.42 -6.66 9.77
N ARG A 41 0.17 -6.85 8.59
CA ARG A 41 1.18 -5.95 8.04
C ARG A 41 0.65 -5.32 6.77
N THR A 42 0.82 -4.02 6.64
CA THR A 42 0.40 -3.25 5.48
C THR A 42 1.59 -2.48 4.93
N TRP A 43 1.78 -2.55 3.62
CA TRP A 43 2.77 -1.80 2.86
C TRP A 43 2.01 -0.98 1.80
N ALA A 44 2.45 0.25 1.55
CA ALA A 44 1.86 1.10 0.53
C ALA A 44 2.95 1.79 -0.29
N ALA A 45 2.90 1.64 -1.61
CA ALA A 45 3.75 2.36 -2.54
C ALA A 45 2.93 3.42 -3.27
N GLU A 46 3.52 4.59 -3.44
CA GLU A 46 2.90 5.74 -4.09
C GLU A 46 3.86 6.27 -5.15
N ALA A 47 3.34 6.60 -6.32
CA ALA A 47 4.12 7.13 -7.42
C ALA A 47 3.44 8.30 -8.11
N ASP A 48 4.28 9.28 -8.46
CA ASP A 48 3.96 10.42 -9.31
C ASP A 48 3.95 9.99 -10.79
N THR A 49 3.51 10.88 -11.67
CA THR A 49 3.38 10.71 -13.12
C THR A 49 4.61 10.10 -13.78
N ALA A 50 5.80 10.45 -13.33
CA ALA A 50 7.06 9.90 -13.84
C ALA A 50 7.31 8.44 -13.43
N GLY A 51 6.86 8.05 -12.24
CA GLY A 51 6.98 6.69 -11.69
C GLY A 51 5.75 5.82 -11.93
N ALA A 52 4.63 6.39 -12.38
CA ALA A 52 3.41 5.67 -12.72
C ALA A 52 3.60 4.53 -13.75
N PRO A 53 4.30 4.73 -14.89
CA PRO A 53 4.33 3.72 -15.95
C PRO A 53 4.97 2.39 -15.51
N GLN A 54 5.99 2.40 -14.66
CA GLN A 54 6.59 1.17 -14.11
C GLN A 54 5.60 0.39 -13.23
N TRP A 55 4.78 1.08 -12.42
CA TRP A 55 3.77 0.43 -11.58
C TRP A 55 2.61 -0.08 -12.41
N ILE A 56 2.15 0.70 -13.39
CA ILE A 56 1.08 0.30 -14.32
C ILE A 56 1.50 -0.99 -15.04
N ALA A 57 2.73 -1.07 -15.55
CA ALA A 57 3.24 -2.28 -16.19
C ALA A 57 3.17 -3.51 -15.26
N LEU A 58 3.66 -3.39 -14.02
CA LEU A 58 3.57 -4.48 -13.02
C LEU A 58 2.13 -4.90 -12.72
N LEU A 59 1.21 -3.93 -12.65
CA LEU A 59 -0.20 -4.19 -12.45
C LEU A 59 -0.83 -4.87 -13.68
N GLU A 60 -0.43 -4.54 -14.90
CA GLU A 60 -0.94 -5.16 -16.12
C GLU A 60 -0.50 -6.62 -16.27
N GLU A 61 0.68 -6.99 -15.76
CA GLU A 61 1.16 -8.38 -15.77
C GLU A 61 0.46 -9.27 -14.72
N CYS A 62 -0.18 -8.66 -13.71
CA CYS A 62 -0.87 -9.39 -12.66
C CYS A 62 -2.19 -9.99 -13.16
N PRO A 63 -2.46 -11.29 -12.95
CA PRO A 63 -3.72 -11.92 -13.34
C PRO A 63 -4.84 -11.59 -12.33
N TRP A 64 -5.35 -10.35 -12.38
CA TRP A 64 -6.44 -9.86 -11.50
C TRP A 64 -7.71 -10.71 -11.62
N ASP A 65 -8.01 -11.21 -12.82
CA ASP A 65 -9.18 -12.05 -13.11
C ASP A 65 -9.18 -13.37 -12.31
N ALA A 66 -8.01 -14.01 -12.20
CA ALA A 66 -7.86 -15.24 -11.40
C ALA A 66 -7.83 -14.97 -9.88
N ALA A 67 -7.53 -13.72 -9.49
CA ALA A 67 -7.30 -13.31 -8.11
C ALA A 67 -8.49 -12.54 -7.52
N ASP A 68 -9.71 -12.98 -7.83
CA ASP A 68 -10.94 -12.30 -7.46
C ASP A 68 -10.98 -11.94 -5.95
N PRO A 69 -11.24 -10.66 -5.60
CA PRO A 69 -11.20 -10.19 -4.21
C PRO A 69 -12.43 -10.60 -3.39
N THR A 70 -13.50 -11.06 -4.04
CA THR A 70 -14.76 -11.51 -3.42
C THR A 70 -14.77 -13.01 -3.16
N ARG A 71 -13.86 -13.76 -3.81
CA ARG A 71 -13.78 -15.21 -3.63
C ARG A 71 -13.52 -15.55 -2.16
N PRO A 72 -14.23 -16.56 -1.62
CA PRO A 72 -13.99 -17.02 -0.27
C PRO A 72 -12.64 -17.73 -0.21
N LEU A 73 -11.66 -17.06 0.40
CA LEU A 73 -10.41 -17.71 0.78
C LEU A 73 -10.67 -18.58 2.02
N PRO A 74 -10.17 -19.83 2.05
CA PRO A 74 -10.45 -20.74 3.15
C PRO A 74 -10.03 -20.13 4.50
N PRO A 75 -10.86 -20.25 5.55
CA PRO A 75 -10.61 -19.62 6.83
C PRO A 75 -9.32 -20.16 7.48
N TYR A 76 -8.48 -19.21 7.86
CA TYR A 76 -7.30 -19.26 8.73
C TYR A 76 -7.01 -20.60 9.42
N GLY A 77 -5.99 -21.30 8.92
CA GLY A 77 -5.16 -22.23 9.69
C GLY A 77 -3.81 -21.57 10.03
N ALA A 78 -3.03 -22.17 10.93
CA ALA A 78 -1.72 -21.66 11.38
C ALA A 78 -0.74 -21.35 10.23
N ASP A 79 -0.97 -21.96 9.06
CA ASP A 79 -0.10 -21.96 7.90
C ASP A 79 -0.62 -21.10 6.73
N ARG A 80 -1.73 -20.35 6.91
CA ARG A 80 -2.41 -19.64 5.81
C ARG A 80 -2.37 -18.13 6.01
N PHE A 81 -1.48 -17.46 5.28
CA PHE A 81 -1.51 -16.00 5.13
C PHE A 81 -2.40 -15.61 3.95
N VAL A 82 -3.21 -14.58 4.15
CA VAL A 82 -3.99 -13.92 3.11
C VAL A 82 -3.32 -12.61 2.74
N TRP A 83 -3.15 -12.39 1.45
CA TRP A 83 -2.58 -11.19 0.87
C TRP A 83 -3.68 -10.48 0.10
N ARG A 84 -3.95 -9.23 0.49
CA ARG A 84 -4.84 -8.34 -0.25
C ARG A 84 -3.99 -7.28 -0.93
N VAL A 85 -4.16 -7.13 -2.23
CA VAL A 85 -3.52 -6.08 -3.02
C VAL A 85 -4.62 -5.14 -3.50
N ASP A 86 -4.49 -3.85 -3.23
CA ASP A 86 -5.36 -2.80 -3.73
C ASP A 86 -4.49 -1.85 -4.55
N ALA A 87 -4.85 -1.62 -5.80
CA ALA A 87 -4.14 -0.74 -6.72
C ALA A 87 -5.10 0.31 -7.25
N ARG A 88 -4.69 1.57 -7.15
CA ARG A 88 -5.44 2.75 -7.60
C ARG A 88 -4.57 3.50 -8.59
N CYS A 89 -5.05 3.66 -9.82
CA CYS A 89 -4.38 4.40 -10.89
C CYS A 89 -5.37 5.44 -11.43
N GLY A 90 -5.30 6.68 -10.95
CA GLY A 90 -6.31 7.69 -11.28
C GLY A 90 -7.73 7.23 -10.91
N GLU A 91 -8.60 7.08 -11.91
CA GLU A 91 -9.99 6.62 -11.76
C GLU A 91 -10.11 5.08 -11.67
N ASP A 92 -9.11 4.36 -12.17
CA ASP A 92 -9.10 2.90 -12.17
C ASP A 92 -8.68 2.33 -10.82
N ALA A 93 -9.44 1.33 -10.37
CA ALA A 93 -9.21 0.65 -9.11
C ALA A 93 -9.29 -0.85 -9.30
N ARG A 94 -8.26 -1.56 -8.85
CA ARG A 94 -8.18 -3.02 -8.92
C ARG A 94 -7.86 -3.55 -7.54
N ALA A 95 -8.56 -4.59 -7.13
CA ALA A 95 -8.30 -5.29 -5.89
C ALA A 95 -8.19 -6.78 -6.15
N ALA A 96 -7.26 -7.44 -5.47
CA ALA A 96 -7.04 -8.86 -5.54
C ALA A 96 -6.86 -9.45 -4.15
N ALA A 97 -7.37 -10.67 -3.96
CA ALA A 97 -7.18 -11.44 -2.73
C ALA A 97 -6.53 -12.78 -3.03
N LEU A 98 -5.31 -12.98 -2.51
CA LEU A 98 -4.43 -14.10 -2.80
C LEU A 98 -4.14 -14.87 -1.51
N ALA A 99 -4.10 -16.19 -1.57
CA ALA A 99 -3.47 -16.98 -0.53
C ALA A 99 -1.94 -16.92 -0.70
N ASP A 100 -1.19 -17.14 0.39
CA ASP A 100 0.28 -17.24 0.36
C ASP A 100 0.87 -18.05 -0.81
N PRO A 101 0.40 -19.28 -1.12
CA PRO A 101 0.93 -20.05 -2.25
C PRO A 101 0.63 -19.46 -3.64
N GLU A 102 -0.32 -18.52 -3.75
CA GLU A 102 -0.65 -17.83 -5.00
C GLU A 102 0.18 -16.56 -5.21
N VAL A 103 0.91 -16.11 -4.18
CA VAL A 103 1.85 -14.98 -4.26
C VAL A 103 3.14 -15.44 -4.94
N GLN A 104 3.03 -15.73 -6.24
CA GLN A 104 4.10 -16.21 -7.10
C GLN A 104 4.05 -15.49 -8.46
N GLY A 105 5.17 -15.51 -9.19
CA GLY A 105 5.31 -14.82 -10.47
C GLY A 105 5.02 -13.32 -10.36
N PRO A 106 4.11 -12.74 -11.19
CA PRO A 106 3.88 -11.30 -11.24
C PRO A 106 3.39 -10.72 -9.90
N TRP A 107 2.63 -11.50 -9.12
CA TRP A 107 2.18 -11.09 -7.79
C TRP A 107 3.34 -10.94 -6.80
N ARG A 108 4.32 -11.83 -6.87
CA ARG A 108 5.52 -11.77 -6.03
C ARG A 108 6.32 -10.51 -6.36
N GLU A 109 6.51 -10.24 -7.64
CA GLU A 109 7.25 -9.07 -8.12
C GLU A 109 6.60 -7.76 -7.72
N LEU A 110 5.28 -7.63 -7.89
CA LEU A 110 4.52 -6.46 -7.43
C LEU A 110 4.67 -6.25 -5.92
N ILE A 111 4.50 -7.31 -5.13
CA ILE A 111 4.58 -7.23 -3.66
C ILE A 111 6.00 -6.88 -3.20
N ASP A 112 7.03 -7.43 -3.86
CA ASP A 112 8.42 -7.14 -3.55
C ASP A 112 8.75 -5.67 -3.88
N ALA A 113 8.34 -5.18 -5.05
CA ALA A 113 8.48 -3.78 -5.43
C ALA A 113 7.79 -2.84 -4.43
N VAL A 114 6.56 -3.15 -4.01
CA VAL A 114 5.85 -2.35 -2.99
C VAL A 114 6.61 -2.33 -1.66
N ARG A 115 7.16 -3.48 -1.25
CA ARG A 115 7.93 -3.58 0.00
C ARG A 115 9.24 -2.82 -0.07
N ASP A 116 9.94 -2.88 -1.19
CA ASP A 116 11.15 -2.12 -1.44
C ASP A 116 10.86 -0.61 -1.36
N ALA A 117 9.81 -0.16 -2.05
CA ALA A 117 9.36 1.24 -2.02
C ALA A 117 8.94 1.73 -0.61
N THR A 118 8.41 0.85 0.25
CA THR A 118 8.07 1.19 1.64
C THR A 118 9.23 1.14 2.62
N THR A 119 10.31 0.44 2.27
CA THR A 119 11.46 0.36 3.16
C THR A 119 12.25 1.65 2.95
N PRO A 120 12.27 2.59 3.93
CA PRO A 120 13.12 3.75 3.77
C PRO A 120 14.56 3.25 3.63
N PRO A 121 15.40 3.84 2.75
CA PRO A 121 16.81 3.49 2.70
C PRO A 121 17.39 3.77 4.09
N THR A 122 17.63 2.72 4.87
CA THR A 122 18.37 2.82 6.11
C THR A 122 19.81 3.08 5.70
N THR A 123 20.20 4.35 5.65
CA THR A 123 21.60 4.74 5.55
C THR A 123 22.32 4.15 6.77
N PRO A 124 23.31 3.24 6.62
CA PRO A 124 24.15 2.86 7.74
C PRO A 124 24.97 4.08 8.17
N ARG A 125 24.97 4.36 9.47
CA ARG A 125 25.62 5.49 10.14
C ARG A 125 27.12 5.30 10.29
#